data_AF-A0A314UWJ5-F1
#
_entry.id   AF-A0A314UWJ5-F1
#
_cell.length_a   1.000
_cell.length_b   1.000
_cell.length_c   1.000
_cell.angle_alpha   90.00
_cell.angle_beta   90.00
_cell.angle_gamma   90.00
#
_symmetry.space_group_name_H-M   'P 1'
#
loop_
_entity.id
_entity.type
_entity.pdbx_description
1 polymer ?
#
loop_
_entity_poly.entity_id
_entity_poly.type
_entity_poly.pdbx_seq_one_letter_code
_entity_poly.pdbx_strand_id
1 'polypeptide(L)'
;MDDQRELSDFVRKLHHENNSKHKVIGSRLCYYSFKFNHRIYEELYEGHLHLSFDPRGPPVDVVFVKVAQEDAEIIFRRTAAVNDGVVLRPWTHLFSKQKEFDDLPEDTDLRKGIWVLCYDRFEHDLKHWTNLAKPKPKGIAYNDKLKLPIKTDDDRLNEFWCNSIRKLIDGVCNIHKEGLYHGGLGSRSNYVFIYKSLKIINIKGSLDKLTDEQCEARKKEDITDLLWMLDNCYDDFIKKVLGHPFLLKADQRMRLFDHYDTMRNCPTTAQRVNFALALSAFDNFKSWNSTSTVNNMDSFMSGVYNHSVSKKKQQKKASYSGTVSSLLRYLRNLNHHYHKHGLAAGSLEDVERGVTTHFRGFLELLYRHLEL
;
A
#
# COMPACT_ATOMS: atom_id res chain seq x y z
N MET A 1 -33.48 -4.41 42.92
CA MET A 1 -34.12 -5.63 42.38
C MET A 1 -34.90 -5.34 41.10
N ASP A 2 -35.43 -4.12 40.91
CA ASP A 2 -36.15 -3.74 39.69
C ASP A 2 -35.24 -3.61 38.45
N ASP A 3 -34.02 -3.06 38.61
CA ASP A 3 -33.05 -2.94 37.49
C ASP A 3 -32.65 -4.29 36.86
N GLN A 4 -32.62 -5.38 37.65
CA GLN A 4 -32.29 -6.71 37.14
C GLN A 4 -33.46 -7.37 36.39
N ARG A 5 -34.72 -7.07 36.79
CA ARG A 5 -35.90 -7.53 36.06
C ARG A 5 -36.09 -6.77 34.77
N GLU A 6 -35.92 -5.45 34.78
CA GLU A 6 -35.98 -4.62 33.57
C GLU A 6 -34.89 -5.00 32.55
N LEU A 7 -33.65 -5.22 33.00
CA LEU A 7 -32.58 -5.72 32.11
C LEU A 7 -32.97 -7.09 31.53
N SER A 8 -33.49 -8.00 32.34
CA SER A 8 -33.93 -9.32 31.88
C SER A 8 -35.07 -9.27 30.88
N ASP A 9 -36.02 -8.34 31.04
CA ASP A 9 -37.16 -8.20 30.13
C ASP A 9 -36.77 -7.47 28.83
N PHE A 10 -35.88 -6.48 28.91
CA PHE A 10 -35.22 -5.88 27.75
C PHE A 10 -34.41 -6.91 26.95
N VAL A 11 -33.63 -7.76 27.65
CA VAL A 11 -32.89 -8.89 27.04
C VAL A 11 -33.85 -9.86 26.36
N ARG A 12 -34.94 -10.27 27.03
CA ARG A 12 -35.93 -11.19 26.45
C ARG A 12 -36.59 -10.62 25.21
N LYS A 13 -36.95 -9.33 25.24
CA LYS A 13 -37.57 -8.66 24.09
C LYS A 13 -36.63 -8.63 22.88
N LEU A 14 -35.37 -8.23 23.08
CA LEU A 14 -34.34 -8.25 22.02
C LEU A 14 -34.01 -9.68 21.52
N HIS A 15 -34.02 -10.68 22.40
CA HIS A 15 -33.78 -12.09 22.05
C HIS A 15 -34.96 -12.71 21.29
N HIS A 16 -36.20 -12.28 21.54
CA HIS A 16 -37.36 -12.72 20.76
C HIS A 16 -37.29 -12.15 19.34
N GLU A 17 -37.01 -10.86 19.21
CA GLU A 17 -36.87 -10.18 17.91
C GLU A 17 -35.64 -10.67 17.09
N ASN A 18 -34.62 -11.24 17.77
CA ASN A 18 -33.33 -11.55 17.17
C ASN A 18 -32.80 -12.91 17.65
N ASN A 19 -32.77 -13.94 16.79
CA ASN A 19 -32.26 -15.30 17.11
C ASN A 19 -30.72 -15.38 17.18
N SER A 20 -30.08 -14.26 17.50
CA SER A 20 -28.66 -14.12 17.61
C SER A 20 -28.18 -14.75 18.93
N LYS A 21 -27.23 -15.70 18.84
CA LYS A 21 -26.66 -16.35 20.02
C LYS A 21 -25.82 -15.32 20.78
N HIS A 22 -26.34 -14.82 21.90
CA HIS A 22 -25.60 -13.92 22.79
C HIS A 22 -24.26 -14.56 23.17
N LYS A 23 -23.17 -13.80 23.03
CA LYS A 23 -21.85 -14.22 23.49
C LYS A 23 -21.46 -13.32 24.65
N VAL A 24 -21.26 -13.90 25.82
CA VAL A 24 -20.62 -13.23 26.96
C VAL A 24 -19.16 -13.03 26.59
N ILE A 25 -18.70 -11.78 26.56
CA ILE A 25 -17.31 -11.44 26.27
C ILE A 25 -16.64 -11.06 27.60
N GLY A 26 -15.88 -11.99 28.17
CA GLY A 26 -15.30 -11.80 29.50
C GLY A 26 -16.39 -11.65 30.57
N SER A 27 -16.44 -10.50 31.26
CA SER A 27 -17.49 -10.18 32.24
C SER A 27 -18.64 -9.33 31.68
N ARG A 28 -18.70 -9.11 30.35
CA ARG A 28 -19.60 -8.13 29.72
C ARG A 28 -20.61 -8.81 28.79
N LEU A 29 -21.88 -8.44 28.95
CA LEU A 29 -22.95 -8.76 28.00
C LEU A 29 -23.06 -7.61 26.98
N CYS A 30 -23.08 -7.92 25.69
CA CYS A 30 -23.23 -6.90 24.63
C CYS A 30 -24.46 -7.24 23.79
N TYR A 31 -25.26 -6.22 23.47
CA TYR A 31 -26.40 -6.33 22.57
C TYR A 31 -26.06 -5.64 21.26
N TYR A 32 -26.64 -6.12 20.18
CA TYR A 32 -26.44 -5.51 18.87
C TYR A 32 -27.72 -5.50 18.05
N SER A 33 -27.81 -4.51 17.16
CA SER A 33 -28.86 -4.42 16.14
C SER A 33 -28.23 -4.10 14.80
N PHE A 34 -28.82 -4.64 13.73
CA PHE A 34 -28.42 -4.34 12.36
C PHE A 34 -29.34 -3.29 11.75
N LYS A 35 -28.77 -2.39 10.97
CA LYS A 35 -29.49 -1.63 9.95
C LYS A 35 -29.38 -2.44 8.67
N PHE A 36 -30.52 -2.93 8.18
CA PHE A 36 -30.56 -3.79 7.01
C PHE A 36 -31.20 -3.08 5.82
N ASN A 37 -30.59 -3.23 4.64
CA ASN A 37 -31.19 -2.83 3.37
C ASN A 37 -31.36 -4.06 2.46
N HIS A 38 -32.61 -4.49 2.28
CA HIS A 38 -33.01 -5.69 1.51
C HIS A 38 -32.64 -5.67 0.02
N ARG A 39 -32.11 -4.57 -0.50
CA ARG A 39 -31.79 -4.40 -1.93
C ARG A 39 -30.33 -4.65 -2.27
N ILE A 40 -29.47 -4.92 -1.28
CA ILE A 40 -28.03 -5.00 -1.47
C ILE A 40 -27.52 -6.30 -0.85
N TYR A 41 -26.76 -7.09 -1.63
CA TYR A 41 -25.91 -8.14 -1.07
C TYR A 41 -24.81 -7.46 -0.26
N GLU A 42 -24.98 -7.44 1.06
CA GLU A 42 -24.12 -6.72 1.97
C GLU A 42 -22.98 -7.63 2.50
N GLU A 43 -21.74 -7.30 2.13
CA GLU A 43 -20.52 -7.81 2.81
C GLU A 43 -20.34 -7.13 4.18
N LEU A 44 -21.06 -6.03 4.43
CA LEU A 44 -20.94 -5.12 5.55
C LEU A 44 -22.32 -4.66 5.99
N TYR A 45 -22.59 -4.67 7.29
CA TYR A 45 -23.86 -4.21 7.84
C TYR A 45 -23.60 -3.12 8.88
N GLU A 46 -24.20 -1.95 8.72
CA GLU A 46 -24.20 -0.94 9.78
C GLU A 46 -25.05 -1.42 10.95
N GLY A 47 -24.76 -0.92 12.15
CA GLY A 47 -25.58 -1.23 13.30
C GLY A 47 -25.16 -0.51 14.56
N HIS A 48 -25.69 -1.00 15.66
CA HIS A 48 -25.46 -0.44 16.98
C HIS A 48 -25.01 -1.53 17.94
N LEU A 49 -24.07 -1.18 18.81
CA LEU A 49 -23.62 -2.00 19.93
C LEU A 49 -24.04 -1.33 21.24
N HIS A 50 -24.79 -2.05 22.08
CA HIS A 50 -25.18 -1.63 23.41
C HIS A 50 -24.37 -2.41 24.44
N LEU A 51 -23.81 -1.70 25.42
CA LEU A 51 -22.95 -2.29 26.45
C LEU A 51 -23.76 -2.48 27.73
N SER A 52 -23.76 -3.70 28.28
CA SER A 52 -24.57 -4.05 29.46
C SER A 52 -24.33 -3.23 30.73
N PHE A 53 -23.17 -2.59 30.86
CA PHE A 53 -22.89 -1.73 32.02
C PHE A 53 -23.55 -0.34 31.90
N ASP A 54 -24.04 0.03 30.72
CA ASP A 54 -24.81 1.25 30.50
C ASP A 54 -25.96 1.00 29.51
N PRO A 55 -27.02 0.29 29.92
CA PRO A 55 -28.16 -0.04 29.04
C PRO A 55 -28.91 1.20 28.57
N ARG A 56 -28.79 2.32 29.28
CA ARG A 56 -29.44 3.62 28.97
C ARG A 56 -28.49 4.59 28.25
N GLY A 57 -27.23 4.23 28.11
CA GLY A 57 -26.23 4.99 27.38
C GLY A 57 -26.53 5.03 25.88
N PRO A 58 -26.00 6.04 25.17
CA PRO A 58 -26.12 6.07 23.72
C PRO A 58 -25.45 4.84 23.11
N PRO A 59 -26.08 4.17 22.13
CA PRO A 59 -25.46 3.05 21.43
C PRO A 59 -24.16 3.48 20.76
N VAL A 60 -23.20 2.56 20.69
CA VAL A 60 -22.00 2.75 19.88
C VAL A 60 -22.33 2.39 18.45
N ASP A 61 -22.11 3.32 17.53
CA ASP A 61 -22.20 3.09 16.10
C ASP A 61 -21.08 2.13 15.64
N VAL A 62 -21.47 1.03 14.99
CA VAL A 62 -20.55 -0.04 14.58
C VAL A 62 -20.84 -0.53 13.17
N VAL A 63 -19.87 -1.23 12.59
CA VAL A 63 -20.04 -1.97 11.33
C VAL A 63 -19.69 -3.44 11.56
N PHE A 64 -20.55 -4.31 11.05
CA PHE A 64 -20.39 -5.76 11.08
C PHE A 64 -19.90 -6.25 9.72
N VAL A 65 -18.69 -6.78 9.68
CA VAL A 65 -18.06 -7.31 8.46
C VAL A 65 -18.29 -8.81 8.39
N LYS A 66 -18.94 -9.28 7.31
CA LYS A 66 -19.17 -10.71 7.08
C LYS A 66 -17.85 -11.44 6.83
N VAL A 67 -17.69 -12.61 7.45
CA VAL A 67 -16.54 -13.49 7.27
C VAL A 67 -16.96 -14.94 7.11
N ALA A 68 -16.05 -15.76 6.58
CA ALA A 68 -16.25 -17.21 6.51
C ALA A 68 -16.41 -17.80 7.92
N GLN A 69 -17.28 -18.80 8.05
CA GLN A 69 -17.65 -19.39 9.32
C GLN A 69 -16.45 -19.92 10.12
N GLU A 70 -15.56 -20.65 9.45
CA GLU A 70 -14.39 -21.28 10.05
C GLU A 70 -13.29 -20.29 10.47
N ASP A 71 -13.36 -19.05 10.00
CA ASP A 71 -12.29 -18.07 10.18
C ASP A 71 -12.61 -17.00 11.21
N ALA A 72 -13.88 -16.80 11.60
CA ALA A 72 -14.30 -15.62 12.36
C ALA A 72 -13.54 -15.43 13.69
N GLU A 73 -13.43 -16.48 14.50
CA GLU A 73 -12.72 -16.44 15.77
C GLU A 73 -11.21 -16.28 15.59
N ILE A 74 -10.65 -16.95 14.57
CA ILE A 74 -9.22 -16.91 14.27
C ILE A 74 -8.82 -15.50 13.81
N ILE A 75 -9.58 -14.93 12.87
CA ILE A 75 -9.40 -13.57 12.37
C ILE A 75 -9.56 -12.57 13.51
N PHE A 76 -10.57 -12.74 14.37
CA PHE A 76 -10.76 -11.87 15.54
C PHE A 76 -9.51 -11.84 16.42
N ARG A 77 -9.03 -13.02 16.85
CA ARG A 77 -7.87 -13.11 17.75
C ARG A 77 -6.61 -12.51 17.13
N ARG A 78 -6.35 -12.82 15.86
CA ARG A 78 -5.16 -12.32 15.12
C ARG A 78 -5.23 -10.81 14.93
N THR A 79 -6.37 -10.29 14.46
CA THR A 79 -6.54 -8.86 14.22
C THR A 79 -6.50 -8.06 15.52
N ALA A 80 -7.06 -8.60 16.61
CA ALA A 80 -7.04 -7.95 17.92
C ALA A 80 -5.64 -7.95 18.58
N ALA A 81 -4.79 -8.93 18.25
CA ALA A 81 -3.43 -9.04 18.79
C ALA A 81 -2.47 -7.97 18.23
N VAL A 82 -2.70 -7.47 17.02
CA VAL A 82 -1.84 -6.46 16.42
C VAL A 82 -2.13 -5.09 17.04
N ASN A 83 -1.14 -4.56 17.75
CA ASN A 83 -1.18 -3.22 18.33
C ASN A 83 -0.52 -2.20 17.41
N ASP A 84 -1.14 -1.97 16.24
CA ASP A 84 -0.64 -1.05 15.22
C ASP A 84 -1.74 -0.04 14.82
N GLY A 85 -1.37 1.23 14.65
CA GLY A 85 -2.32 2.30 14.29
C GLY A 85 -3.01 2.12 12.93
N VAL A 86 -2.46 1.27 12.06
CA VAL A 86 -2.93 0.97 10.70
C VAL A 86 -3.93 -0.18 10.69
N VAL A 87 -3.93 -1.03 11.71
CA VAL A 87 -4.92 -2.11 11.85
C VAL A 87 -6.13 -1.59 12.62
N LEU A 88 -7.33 -1.76 12.05
CA LEU A 88 -8.56 -1.52 12.81
C LEU A 88 -8.91 -2.79 13.56
N ARG A 89 -8.99 -2.70 14.89
CA ARG A 89 -9.24 -3.86 15.75
C ARG A 89 -10.74 -4.13 15.88
N PRO A 90 -11.18 -5.39 15.76
CA PRO A 90 -12.57 -5.74 16.02
C PRO A 90 -12.84 -5.72 17.52
N TRP A 91 -14.05 -5.30 17.89
CA TRP A 91 -14.59 -5.43 19.24
C TRP A 91 -14.88 -6.88 19.60
N THR A 92 -15.43 -7.62 18.64
CA THR A 92 -15.86 -9.01 18.84
C THR A 92 -16.12 -9.72 17.50
N HIS A 93 -16.33 -11.03 17.57
CA HIS A 93 -16.91 -11.83 16.50
C HIS A 93 -18.18 -12.53 17.02
N LEU A 94 -19.18 -12.66 16.17
CA LEU A 94 -20.46 -13.23 16.57
C LEU A 94 -21.19 -13.86 15.39
N PHE A 95 -22.07 -14.81 15.73
CA PHE A 95 -22.99 -15.41 14.78
C PHE A 95 -24.35 -14.69 14.87
N SER A 96 -24.83 -14.21 13.75
CA SER A 96 -26.05 -13.42 13.63
C SER A 96 -27.06 -14.12 12.74
N LYS A 97 -28.28 -14.30 13.26
CA LYS A 97 -29.40 -14.89 12.52
C LYS A 97 -30.69 -14.13 12.82
N GLN A 98 -31.31 -13.56 11.80
CA GLN A 98 -32.57 -12.80 11.90
C GLN A 98 -33.73 -13.69 11.46
N LYS A 99 -34.75 -13.92 12.31
CA LYS A 99 -35.92 -14.74 11.96
C LYS A 99 -37.20 -13.93 11.66
N GLU A 100 -37.34 -12.72 12.22
CA GLU A 100 -38.63 -12.02 12.30
C GLU A 100 -38.80 -10.83 11.35
N PHE A 101 -37.91 -10.63 10.39
CA PHE A 101 -38.17 -9.65 9.33
C PHE A 101 -39.06 -10.29 8.26
N ASP A 102 -40.36 -10.01 8.33
CA ASP A 102 -41.35 -10.46 7.35
C ASP A 102 -40.97 -10.04 5.91
N ASP A 103 -40.29 -8.90 5.76
CA ASP A 103 -39.84 -8.33 4.49
C ASP A 103 -38.54 -8.95 3.92
N LEU A 104 -37.87 -9.84 4.68
CA LEU A 104 -36.63 -10.48 4.23
C LEU A 104 -36.95 -11.70 3.34
N PRO A 105 -36.41 -11.81 2.12
CA PRO A 105 -36.52 -13.05 1.33
C PRO A 105 -35.98 -14.26 2.10
N GLU A 106 -36.65 -15.41 2.01
CA GLU A 106 -36.29 -16.66 2.70
C GLU A 106 -34.85 -17.11 2.46
N ASP A 107 -34.29 -16.78 1.29
CA ASP A 107 -32.96 -17.18 0.84
C ASP A 107 -31.83 -16.25 1.32
N THR A 108 -32.15 -15.12 1.96
CA THR A 108 -31.16 -14.15 2.42
C THR A 108 -30.23 -14.77 3.47
N ASP A 109 -28.92 -14.50 3.35
CA ASP A 109 -27.89 -15.03 4.25
C ASP A 109 -28.17 -14.77 5.73
N LEU A 110 -28.74 -13.62 6.09
CA LEU A 110 -29.14 -13.29 7.47
C LEU A 110 -30.22 -14.22 8.05
N ARG A 111 -31.11 -14.77 7.21
CA ARG A 111 -32.10 -15.79 7.64
C ARG A 111 -31.46 -17.14 7.87
N LYS A 112 -30.41 -17.48 7.11
CA LYS A 112 -29.61 -18.71 7.30
C LYS A 112 -28.68 -18.59 8.52
N GLY A 113 -28.16 -17.39 8.72
CA GLY A 113 -27.24 -16.99 9.77
C GLY A 113 -25.83 -16.81 9.24
N ILE A 114 -25.15 -15.74 9.67
CA ILE A 114 -23.83 -15.33 9.20
C ILE A 114 -22.87 -15.14 10.36
N TRP A 115 -21.57 -15.31 10.09
CA TRP A 115 -20.52 -14.89 11.00
C TRP A 115 -20.02 -13.51 10.63
N VAL A 116 -19.91 -12.64 11.64
CA VAL A 116 -19.45 -11.27 11.45
C VAL A 116 -18.41 -10.88 12.51
N LEU A 117 -17.53 -9.97 12.12
CA LEU A 117 -16.64 -9.22 13.00
C LEU A 117 -17.22 -7.82 13.20
N CYS A 118 -17.31 -7.38 14.45
CA CYS A 118 -17.81 -6.06 14.82
C CYS A 118 -16.64 -5.08 14.93
N TYR A 119 -16.65 -4.01 14.15
CA TYR A 119 -15.64 -2.95 14.15
C TYR A 119 -16.27 -1.60 14.50
N ASP A 120 -15.44 -0.64 14.89
CA ASP A 120 -15.85 0.78 14.92
C ASP A 120 -16.45 1.18 13.59
N ARG A 121 -17.44 2.09 13.63
CA ARG A 121 -17.98 2.67 12.41
C ARG A 121 -16.86 3.31 11.58
N PHE A 122 -16.83 2.95 10.30
CA PHE A 122 -15.93 3.52 9.31
C PHE A 122 -16.76 4.11 8.17
N GLU A 123 -16.23 5.10 7.46
CA GLU A 123 -17.00 5.84 6.46
C GLU A 123 -17.32 4.97 5.25
N HIS A 124 -16.30 4.30 4.71
CA HIS A 124 -16.41 3.42 3.55
C HIS A 124 -15.35 2.33 3.59
N ASP A 125 -15.67 1.14 3.08
CA ASP A 125 -14.62 0.22 2.63
C ASP A 125 -14.00 0.70 1.31
N LEU A 126 -12.79 0.25 1.01
CA LEU A 126 -12.07 0.71 -0.18
C LEU A 126 -12.72 0.25 -1.49
N LYS A 127 -13.41 -0.90 -1.52
CA LYS A 127 -14.15 -1.39 -2.69
C LYS A 127 -15.34 -0.46 -3.00
N HIS A 128 -16.08 -0.02 -1.99
CA HIS A 128 -17.15 0.95 -2.12
C HIS A 128 -16.62 2.33 -2.51
N TRP A 129 -15.58 2.80 -1.82
CA TRP A 129 -14.96 4.09 -2.11
C TRP A 129 -14.45 4.18 -3.55
N THR A 130 -13.74 3.15 -4.04
CA THR A 130 -13.22 3.13 -5.43
C THR A 130 -14.34 3.15 -6.46
N ASN A 131 -15.46 2.47 -6.21
CA ASN A 131 -16.63 2.53 -7.08
C ASN A 131 -17.28 3.92 -7.10
N LEU A 132 -17.35 4.60 -5.95
CA LEU A 132 -17.85 5.97 -5.86
C LEU A 132 -16.89 6.98 -6.50
N ALA A 133 -15.57 6.74 -6.41
CA ALA A 133 -14.52 7.65 -6.89
C ALA A 133 -14.38 7.67 -8.42
N LYS A 134 -14.89 6.66 -9.13
CA LYS A 134 -14.86 6.64 -10.60
C LYS A 134 -15.55 7.88 -11.18
N PRO A 135 -14.94 8.58 -12.13
CA PRO A 135 -15.56 9.73 -12.78
C PRO A 135 -16.84 9.28 -13.47
N LYS A 136 -17.99 9.81 -13.05
CA LYS A 136 -19.23 9.69 -13.82
C LYS A 136 -19.07 10.46 -15.14
N PRO A 137 -19.74 10.03 -16.23
CA PRO A 137 -19.76 10.81 -17.46
C PRO A 137 -20.17 12.27 -17.18
N LYS A 138 -19.54 13.19 -17.92
CA LYS A 138 -19.55 14.65 -17.77
C LYS A 138 -20.85 15.22 -17.19
N GLY A 139 -20.74 16.03 -16.13
CA GLY A 139 -21.78 17.00 -15.74
C GLY A 139 -22.27 16.96 -14.30
N ILE A 140 -21.86 15.99 -13.47
CA ILE A 140 -22.25 15.96 -12.05
C ILE A 140 -21.00 16.22 -11.19
N ALA A 141 -20.87 17.47 -10.72
CA ALA A 141 -19.88 17.83 -9.71
C ALA A 141 -20.25 17.11 -8.41
N TYR A 142 -19.48 16.08 -8.07
CA TYR A 142 -19.68 15.33 -6.83
C TYR A 142 -18.99 16.07 -5.69
N ASN A 143 -19.79 16.67 -4.82
CA ASN A 143 -19.33 17.55 -3.76
C ASN A 143 -19.15 16.73 -2.48
N ASP A 144 -18.01 16.06 -2.34
CA ASP A 144 -17.72 15.30 -1.12
C ASP A 144 -16.29 15.56 -0.64
N LYS A 145 -16.17 16.11 0.57
CA LYS A 145 -14.91 16.52 1.23
C LYS A 145 -13.96 15.35 1.52
N LEU A 146 -14.38 14.11 1.21
CA LEU A 146 -13.63 12.86 1.36
C LEU A 146 -12.83 12.46 0.12
N LYS A 147 -13.08 13.06 -1.06
CA LYS A 147 -12.30 12.78 -2.28
C LYS A 147 -11.13 13.74 -2.38
N LEU A 148 -10.09 13.50 -1.59
CA LEU A 148 -8.79 14.10 -1.88
C LEU A 148 -8.37 13.62 -3.27
N PRO A 149 -8.09 14.53 -4.22
CA PRO A 149 -7.76 14.14 -5.56
C PRO A 149 -6.52 13.24 -5.49
N ILE A 150 -6.54 12.13 -6.24
CA ILE A 150 -5.42 11.18 -6.24
C ILE A 150 -4.14 11.92 -6.65
N LYS A 151 -4.28 12.81 -7.64
CA LYS A 151 -3.21 13.67 -8.10
C LYS A 151 -3.43 15.13 -7.73
N THR A 152 -2.34 15.86 -7.54
CA THR A 152 -2.31 17.32 -7.56
C THR A 152 -2.42 17.84 -9.00
N ASP A 153 -2.64 19.14 -9.17
CA ASP A 153 -2.80 19.77 -10.49
C ASP A 153 -1.56 19.61 -11.40
N ASP A 154 -0.39 19.32 -10.81
CA ASP A 154 0.87 19.04 -11.50
C ASP A 154 1.13 17.53 -11.72
N ASP A 155 0.09 16.70 -11.67
CA ASP A 155 0.11 15.26 -11.95
C ASP A 155 0.96 14.42 -10.96
N ARG A 156 1.26 14.94 -9.76
CA ARG A 156 1.91 14.18 -8.67
C ARG A 156 0.90 13.53 -7.75
N LEU A 157 1.29 12.47 -7.04
CA LEU A 157 0.39 11.87 -6.04
C LEU A 157 0.19 12.85 -4.89
N ASN A 158 -1.06 13.04 -4.48
CA ASN A 158 -1.39 13.86 -3.33
C ASN A 158 -0.68 13.32 -2.06
N GLU A 159 -0.12 14.23 -1.28
CA GLU A 159 0.66 13.90 -0.08
C GLU A 159 -0.10 12.99 0.90
N PHE A 160 -1.41 13.14 0.98
CA PHE A 160 -2.28 12.25 1.76
C PHE A 160 -2.13 10.78 1.36
N TRP A 161 -2.17 10.49 0.06
CA TRP A 161 -2.07 9.13 -0.47
C TRP A 161 -0.64 8.61 -0.31
N CYS A 162 0.39 9.44 -0.53
CA CYS A 162 1.78 9.09 -0.23
C CYS A 162 1.95 8.62 1.22
N ASN A 163 1.40 9.38 2.16
CA ASN A 163 1.49 9.08 3.59
C ASN A 163 0.65 7.85 3.97
N SER A 164 -0.53 7.69 3.36
CA SER A 164 -1.39 6.52 3.60
C SER A 164 -0.73 5.22 3.12
N ILE A 165 -0.13 5.23 1.93
CA ILE A 165 0.56 4.05 1.38
C ILE A 165 1.79 3.69 2.20
N ARG A 166 2.60 4.69 2.61
CA ARG A 166 3.73 4.46 3.51
C ARG A 166 3.28 3.78 4.81
N LYS A 167 2.22 4.31 5.43
CA LYS A 167 1.63 3.71 6.64
C LYS A 167 1.16 2.28 6.39
N LEU A 168 0.53 1.98 5.27
CA LEU A 168 0.11 0.61 4.94
C LEU A 168 1.29 -0.35 4.83
N ILE A 169 2.36 0.05 4.15
CA ILE A 169 3.59 -0.77 4.03
C ILE A 169 4.20 -1.01 5.41
N ASP A 170 4.34 0.05 6.22
CA ASP A 170 4.88 -0.05 7.58
C ASP A 170 3.98 -0.94 8.46
N GLY A 171 2.66 -0.82 8.33
CA GLY A 171 1.68 -1.62 9.05
C GLY A 171 1.77 -3.11 8.69
N VAL A 172 1.93 -3.45 7.41
CA VAL A 172 2.15 -4.84 6.98
C VAL A 172 3.45 -5.40 7.55
N CYS A 173 4.54 -4.63 7.51
CA CYS A 173 5.79 -5.01 8.15
C CYS A 173 5.62 -5.25 9.67
N ASN A 174 4.77 -4.47 10.34
CA ASN A 174 4.50 -4.65 11.77
C ASN A 174 3.63 -5.88 12.04
N ILE A 175 2.65 -6.20 11.19
CA ILE A 175 1.92 -7.48 11.24
C ILE A 175 2.91 -8.65 11.15
N HIS A 176 3.90 -8.58 10.26
CA HIS A 176 4.92 -9.63 10.11
C HIS A 176 5.83 -9.77 11.32
N LYS A 177 6.15 -8.67 12.02
CA LYS A 177 6.95 -8.70 13.26
C LYS A 177 6.22 -9.37 14.41
N GLU A 178 4.90 -9.30 14.44
CA GLU A 178 4.05 -9.99 15.42
C GLU A 178 3.87 -11.49 15.09
N GLY A 179 4.63 -12.04 14.13
CA GLY A 179 4.52 -13.46 13.74
C GLY A 179 3.24 -13.76 12.95
N LEU A 180 2.61 -12.74 12.34
CA LEU A 180 1.38 -12.89 11.56
C LEU A 180 1.61 -12.57 10.09
N TYR A 181 0.67 -12.95 9.25
CA TYR A 181 0.55 -12.47 7.87
C TYR A 181 -0.93 -12.25 7.56
N HIS A 182 -1.23 -11.35 6.64
CA HIS A 182 -2.61 -10.99 6.37
C HIS A 182 -3.33 -12.03 5.51
N GLY A 183 -2.75 -12.47 4.38
CA GLY A 183 -3.31 -13.53 3.53
C GLY A 183 -4.53 -13.12 2.71
N GLY A 184 -4.55 -11.87 2.23
CA GLY A 184 -5.65 -11.35 1.43
C GLY A 184 -5.59 -9.86 1.15
N LEU A 185 -4.38 -9.28 1.13
CA LEU A 185 -4.18 -7.85 0.92
C LEU A 185 -4.52 -7.44 -0.52
N GLY A 186 -4.65 -8.40 -1.45
CA GLY A 186 -5.12 -8.14 -2.82
C GLY A 186 -6.58 -7.71 -2.90
N SER A 187 -7.40 -8.00 -1.88
CA SER A 187 -8.82 -7.65 -1.87
C SER A 187 -9.09 -6.29 -1.22
N ARG A 188 -9.74 -5.39 -1.97
CA ARG A 188 -10.16 -4.06 -1.48
C ARG A 188 -11.13 -4.14 -0.28
N SER A 189 -11.83 -5.26 -0.08
CA SER A 189 -12.74 -5.43 1.07
C SER A 189 -12.01 -5.58 2.41
N ASN A 190 -10.67 -5.74 2.43
CA ASN A 190 -9.87 -5.78 3.65
C ASN A 190 -9.29 -4.41 4.06
N TYR A 191 -9.79 -3.34 3.43
CA TYR A 191 -9.36 -1.98 3.73
C TYR A 191 -10.56 -1.06 3.98
N VAL A 192 -10.47 -0.23 5.00
CA VAL A 192 -11.54 0.68 5.43
C VAL A 192 -11.01 2.07 5.71
N PHE A 193 -11.82 3.10 5.42
CA PHE A 193 -11.52 4.49 5.77
C PHE A 193 -12.13 4.84 7.11
N ILE A 194 -11.28 5.31 8.03
CA ILE A 194 -11.72 5.89 9.30
C ILE A 194 -10.97 7.19 9.55
N TYR A 195 -11.70 8.29 9.75
CA TYR A 195 -11.15 9.63 10.01
C TYR A 195 -10.05 10.04 9.01
N LYS A 196 -10.28 9.78 7.71
CA LYS A 196 -9.29 10.02 6.63
C LYS A 196 -8.01 9.18 6.81
N SER A 197 -8.10 7.97 7.33
CA SER A 197 -6.98 7.03 7.32
C SER A 197 -7.45 5.71 6.74
N LEU A 198 -6.70 5.19 5.78
CA LEU A 198 -6.90 3.84 5.29
C LEU A 198 -6.34 2.86 6.32
N LYS A 199 -7.15 1.88 6.71
CA LYS A 199 -6.80 0.86 7.69
C LYS A 199 -7.03 -0.54 7.16
N ILE A 200 -6.25 -1.49 7.68
CA ILE A 200 -6.34 -2.92 7.36
C ILE A 200 -7.27 -3.60 8.37
N ILE A 201 -8.08 -4.53 7.90
CA ILE A 201 -8.92 -5.42 8.72
C ILE A 201 -8.73 -6.87 8.30
N ASN A 202 -9.19 -7.80 9.13
CA ASN A 202 -9.30 -9.23 8.81
C ASN A 202 -7.97 -9.99 8.58
N ILE A 203 -7.02 -9.89 9.51
CA ILE A 203 -5.74 -10.65 9.45
C ILE A 203 -6.03 -12.15 9.54
N LYS A 204 -5.66 -12.90 8.50
CA LYS A 204 -6.05 -14.31 8.36
C LYS A 204 -5.00 -15.32 8.73
N GLY A 205 -3.71 -14.97 8.82
CA GLY A 205 -2.60 -15.93 8.88
C GLY A 205 -1.72 -15.81 10.11
N SER A 206 -1.02 -16.89 10.47
CA SER A 206 0.06 -16.92 11.47
C SER A 206 1.27 -17.63 10.89
N LEU A 207 2.46 -17.14 11.23
CA LEU A 207 3.75 -17.64 10.82
C LEU A 207 4.32 -18.70 11.78
N ASP A 208 3.73 -18.86 12.98
CA ASP A 208 4.30 -19.65 14.09
C ASP A 208 4.54 -21.14 13.76
N LYS A 209 3.81 -21.70 12.78
CA LYS A 209 3.88 -23.12 12.39
C LYS A 209 4.55 -23.35 11.04
N LEU A 210 5.12 -22.31 10.46
CA LEU A 210 5.72 -22.36 9.13
C LEU A 210 7.25 -22.49 9.24
N THR A 211 7.86 -23.07 8.21
CA THR A 211 9.31 -23.00 8.04
C THR A 211 9.74 -21.60 7.62
N ASP A 212 11.01 -21.25 7.79
CA ASP A 212 11.53 -19.94 7.38
C ASP A 212 11.25 -19.61 5.90
N GLU A 213 11.38 -20.61 5.02
CA GLU A 213 11.07 -20.46 3.59
C GLU A 213 9.59 -20.14 3.35
N GLN A 214 8.69 -20.83 4.06
CA GLN A 214 7.26 -20.58 3.99
C GLN A 214 6.88 -19.22 4.58
N CYS A 215 7.53 -18.83 5.68
CA CYS A 215 7.36 -17.50 6.27
C CYS A 215 7.71 -16.41 5.27
N GLU A 216 8.88 -16.49 4.65
CA GLU A 216 9.31 -15.51 3.65
C GLU A 216 8.42 -15.52 2.40
N ALA A 217 7.90 -16.68 2.00
CA ALA A 217 6.92 -16.77 0.91
C ALA A 217 5.61 -16.02 1.25
N ARG A 218 5.06 -16.21 2.46
CA ARG A 218 3.82 -15.53 2.89
C ARG A 218 4.00 -14.02 3.05
N LYS A 219 5.14 -13.58 3.59
CA LYS A 219 5.45 -12.14 3.67
C LYS A 219 5.56 -11.51 2.29
N LYS A 220 6.23 -12.18 1.34
CA LYS A 220 6.33 -11.73 -0.06
C LYS A 220 4.97 -11.68 -0.75
N GLU A 221 4.12 -12.67 -0.50
CA GLU A 221 2.74 -12.71 -0.99
C GLU A 221 1.96 -11.50 -0.49
N ASP A 222 1.98 -11.20 0.81
CA ASP A 222 1.32 -10.02 1.38
C ASP A 222 1.77 -8.69 0.74
N ILE A 223 3.09 -8.52 0.54
CA ILE A 223 3.62 -7.31 -0.12
C ILE A 223 3.19 -7.26 -1.59
N THR A 224 3.20 -8.39 -2.29
CA THR A 224 2.77 -8.47 -3.70
C THR A 224 1.29 -8.13 -3.83
N ASP A 225 0.47 -8.71 -2.94
CA ASP A 225 -0.96 -8.47 -2.84
C ASP A 225 -1.27 -6.99 -2.57
N LEU A 226 -0.56 -6.37 -1.62
CA LEU A 226 -0.69 -4.95 -1.33
C LEU A 226 -0.36 -4.11 -2.57
N LEU A 227 0.74 -4.44 -3.27
CA LEU A 227 1.13 -3.75 -4.49
C LEU A 227 0.09 -3.91 -5.60
N TRP A 228 -0.47 -5.10 -5.79
CA TRP A 228 -1.54 -5.34 -6.78
C TRP A 228 -2.84 -4.63 -6.43
N MET A 229 -3.23 -4.61 -5.15
CA MET A 229 -4.39 -3.84 -4.71
C MET A 229 -4.17 -2.36 -5.01
N LEU A 230 -2.99 -1.83 -4.67
CA LEU A 230 -2.65 -0.45 -4.94
C LEU A 230 -2.57 -0.15 -6.45
N ASP A 231 -2.08 -1.09 -7.28
CA ASP A 231 -2.02 -0.91 -8.73
C ASP A 231 -3.44 -0.66 -9.26
N ASN A 232 -4.34 -1.58 -8.93
CA ASN A 232 -5.77 -1.49 -9.24
C ASN A 232 -6.49 -0.23 -8.69
N CYS A 233 -5.91 0.48 -7.72
CA CYS A 233 -6.48 1.69 -7.12
C CYS A 233 -5.77 2.98 -7.56
N TYR A 234 -4.51 2.87 -8.00
CA TYR A 234 -3.58 3.97 -8.21
C TYR A 234 -2.61 3.63 -9.36
N ASP A 235 -3.15 3.21 -10.51
CA ASP A 235 -2.44 2.63 -11.68
C ASP A 235 -1.15 3.38 -12.07
N ASP A 236 -1.10 4.71 -11.93
CA ASP A 236 0.08 5.52 -12.28
C ASP A 236 1.11 5.62 -11.13
N PHE A 237 0.66 5.57 -9.88
CA PHE A 237 1.54 5.67 -8.73
C PHE A 237 2.25 4.35 -8.44
N ILE A 238 1.62 3.20 -8.64
CA ILE A 238 2.29 1.91 -8.45
C ILE A 238 3.25 1.61 -9.60
N LYS A 239 2.96 2.04 -10.84
CA LYS A 239 4.00 2.09 -11.88
C LYS A 239 5.22 2.89 -11.43
N LYS A 240 5.00 4.02 -10.76
CA LYS A 240 6.08 4.79 -10.14
C LYS A 240 6.74 3.93 -9.04
N VAL A 241 6.06 3.50 -7.98
CA VAL A 241 6.65 2.72 -6.87
C VAL A 241 7.40 1.47 -7.36
N LEU A 242 6.83 0.67 -8.27
CA LEU A 242 7.50 -0.47 -8.90
C LEU A 242 8.70 -0.06 -9.75
N GLY A 243 8.66 1.13 -10.33
CA GLY A 243 9.79 1.80 -10.99
C GLY A 243 10.80 2.44 -10.04
N HIS A 244 10.59 2.40 -8.71
CA HIS A 244 11.54 2.97 -7.76
C HIS A 244 12.88 2.21 -7.81
N PRO A 245 14.04 2.89 -7.88
CA PRO A 245 15.34 2.24 -8.05
C PRO A 245 15.61 1.10 -7.07
N PHE A 246 15.18 1.23 -5.82
CA PHE A 246 15.27 0.16 -4.80
C PHE A 246 14.67 -1.19 -5.22
N LEU A 247 13.58 -1.19 -5.97
CA LEU A 247 12.87 -2.41 -6.39
C LEU A 247 13.36 -2.95 -7.75
N LEU A 248 14.22 -2.20 -8.44
CA LEU A 248 14.66 -2.50 -9.79
C LEU A 248 15.95 -3.34 -9.81
N LYS A 249 16.04 -4.25 -10.78
CA LYS A 249 17.27 -5.00 -11.08
C LYS A 249 18.35 -4.05 -11.62
N ALA A 250 19.61 -4.50 -11.61
CA ALA A 250 20.75 -3.69 -12.05
C ALA A 250 20.57 -3.17 -13.49
N ASP A 251 20.05 -4.00 -14.40
CA ASP A 251 19.79 -3.60 -15.78
C ASP A 251 18.72 -2.50 -15.89
N GLN A 252 17.63 -2.64 -15.12
CA GLN A 252 16.55 -1.68 -15.09
C GLN A 252 17.01 -0.35 -14.48
N ARG A 253 17.81 -0.38 -13.41
CA ARG A 253 18.41 0.82 -12.80
C ARG A 253 19.33 1.55 -13.77
N MET A 254 20.19 0.84 -14.49
CA MET A 254 21.08 1.45 -15.48
C MET A 254 20.33 2.08 -16.66
N ARG A 255 19.20 1.48 -17.08
CA ARG A 255 18.30 2.06 -18.10
C ARG A 255 17.63 3.36 -17.66
N LEU A 256 17.41 3.60 -16.36
CA LEU A 256 16.82 4.85 -15.89
C LEU A 256 17.69 6.08 -16.20
N PHE A 257 19.02 5.95 -16.21
CA PHE A 257 19.89 7.05 -16.64
C PHE A 257 19.67 7.41 -18.11
N ASP A 258 19.43 6.41 -18.96
CA ASP A 258 19.08 6.61 -20.36
C ASP A 258 17.72 7.29 -20.53
N HIS A 259 16.74 6.86 -19.73
CA HIS A 259 15.43 7.49 -19.67
C HIS A 259 15.52 8.98 -19.30
N TYR A 260 16.21 9.33 -18.20
CA TYR A 260 16.30 10.71 -17.74
C TYR A 260 17.15 11.61 -18.64
N ASP A 261 18.23 11.11 -19.25
CA ASP A 261 18.96 11.88 -20.26
C ASP A 261 18.13 12.09 -21.53
N THR A 262 17.32 11.09 -21.94
CA THR A 262 16.38 11.23 -23.05
C THR A 262 15.33 12.30 -22.77
N MET A 263 14.73 12.28 -21.58
CA MET A 263 13.81 13.35 -21.13
C MET A 263 14.50 14.72 -21.14
N ARG A 264 15.74 14.79 -20.65
CA ARG A 264 16.51 16.04 -20.63
C ARG A 264 16.74 16.63 -22.03
N ASN A 265 16.85 15.78 -23.04
CA ASN A 265 17.06 16.19 -24.43
C ASN A 265 15.74 16.37 -25.21
N CYS A 266 14.59 16.05 -24.61
CA CYS A 266 13.28 16.25 -25.22
C CYS A 266 12.75 17.66 -24.93
N PRO A 267 12.30 18.45 -25.93
CA PRO A 267 11.86 19.83 -25.73
C PRO A 267 10.77 20.02 -24.66
N THR A 268 9.86 19.04 -24.52
CA THR A 268 8.71 19.11 -23.60
C THR A 268 9.05 18.76 -22.15
N THR A 269 10.14 18.03 -21.90
CA THR A 269 10.52 17.57 -20.55
C THR A 269 11.90 18.09 -20.10
N ALA A 270 12.66 18.71 -20.99
CA ALA A 270 13.99 19.26 -20.71
C ALA A 270 14.02 20.25 -19.54
N GLN A 271 13.06 21.17 -19.48
CA GLN A 271 13.01 22.17 -18.40
C GLN A 271 12.81 21.51 -17.02
N ARG A 272 11.91 20.52 -16.93
CA ARG A 272 11.66 19.76 -15.70
C ARG A 272 12.93 19.06 -15.20
N VAL A 273 13.66 18.40 -16.11
CA VAL A 273 14.89 17.69 -15.74
C VAL A 273 16.00 18.65 -15.33
N ASN A 274 16.22 19.73 -16.10
CA ASN A 274 17.24 20.72 -15.74
C ASN A 274 16.91 21.46 -14.42
N PHE A 275 15.63 21.70 -14.14
CA PHE A 275 15.20 22.26 -12.85
C PHE A 275 15.52 21.31 -11.70
N ALA A 276 15.18 20.02 -11.81
CA ALA A 276 15.49 19.03 -10.79
C ALA A 276 17.00 18.93 -10.52
N LEU A 277 17.83 18.89 -11.58
CA LEU A 277 19.29 18.82 -11.48
C LEU A 277 19.93 20.09 -10.88
N ALA A 278 19.21 21.21 -10.84
CA ALA A 278 19.67 22.46 -10.24
C ALA A 278 19.32 22.59 -8.75
N LEU A 279 18.53 21.67 -8.19
CA LEU A 279 18.20 21.65 -6.76
C LEU A 279 19.46 21.40 -5.92
N SER A 280 19.50 22.01 -4.73
CA SER A 280 20.62 21.88 -3.78
C SER A 280 20.89 20.43 -3.35
N ALA A 281 19.89 19.56 -3.43
CA ALA A 281 20.04 18.12 -3.21
C ALA A 281 21.12 17.48 -4.12
N PHE A 282 21.44 18.09 -5.27
CA PHE A 282 22.45 17.60 -6.21
C PHE A 282 23.83 18.27 -6.07
N ASP A 283 24.02 19.18 -5.11
CA ASP A 283 25.27 19.95 -4.99
C ASP A 283 26.51 19.06 -4.76
N ASN A 284 26.34 17.94 -4.04
CA ASN A 284 27.40 16.97 -3.76
C ASN A 284 27.94 16.26 -5.02
N PHE A 285 27.26 16.39 -6.17
CA PHE A 285 27.68 15.79 -7.44
C PHE A 285 28.32 16.81 -8.40
N LYS A 286 28.46 18.07 -7.98
CA LYS A 286 29.22 19.07 -8.74
C LYS A 286 30.71 18.74 -8.68
N SER A 287 31.43 19.05 -9.76
CA SER A 287 32.85 18.75 -9.89
C SER A 287 33.19 17.27 -9.77
N TRP A 288 32.24 16.39 -10.10
CA TRP A 288 32.42 14.93 -10.12
C TRP A 288 33.56 14.48 -11.03
N ASN A 289 33.93 15.32 -12.00
CA ASN A 289 35.02 15.10 -12.93
C ASN A 289 36.42 15.43 -12.36
N SER A 290 36.54 15.64 -11.04
CA SER A 290 37.83 15.82 -10.39
C SER A 290 38.76 14.62 -10.65
N THR A 291 40.06 14.88 -10.73
CA THR A 291 41.05 13.95 -11.28
C THR A 291 41.12 12.60 -10.53
N SER A 292 40.81 12.53 -9.22
CA SER A 292 40.78 11.25 -8.48
C SER A 292 39.57 10.39 -8.83
N THR A 293 38.36 10.98 -8.91
CA THR A 293 37.13 10.25 -9.25
C THR A 293 37.16 9.75 -10.70
N VAL A 294 37.63 10.58 -11.63
CA VAL A 294 37.75 10.21 -13.04
C VAL A 294 38.86 9.18 -13.26
N ASN A 295 40.02 9.29 -12.61
CA ASN A 295 41.08 8.29 -12.77
C ASN A 295 40.67 6.92 -12.22
N ASN A 296 39.96 6.89 -11.09
CA ASN A 296 39.44 5.64 -10.52
C ASN A 296 38.36 5.02 -11.41
N MET A 297 37.49 5.84 -12.00
CA MET A 297 36.48 5.35 -12.93
C MET A 297 37.04 4.96 -14.28
N ASP A 298 37.97 5.71 -14.88
CA ASP A 298 38.62 5.34 -16.14
C ASP A 298 39.39 4.02 -15.98
N SER A 299 40.04 3.80 -14.82
CA SER A 299 40.68 2.52 -14.49
C SER A 299 39.66 1.39 -14.33
N PHE A 300 38.56 1.63 -13.62
CA PHE A 300 37.46 0.66 -13.47
C PHE A 300 36.84 0.29 -14.83
N MET A 301 36.51 1.30 -15.64
CA MET A 301 35.91 1.18 -16.96
C MET A 301 36.83 0.47 -17.96
N SER A 302 38.14 0.73 -17.89
CA SER A 302 39.15 0.06 -18.71
C SER A 302 39.24 -1.44 -18.43
N GLY A 303 38.94 -1.87 -17.20
CA GLY A 303 38.92 -3.28 -16.82
C GLY A 303 37.60 -4.00 -17.14
N VAL A 304 36.49 -3.27 -17.24
CA VAL A 304 35.14 -3.83 -17.34
C VAL A 304 34.63 -3.92 -18.80
N TYR A 305 35.04 -3.00 -19.68
CA TYR A 305 34.57 -2.97 -21.08
C TYR A 305 35.58 -3.48 -22.09
N ASN A 306 35.10 -4.09 -23.19
CA ASN A 306 35.94 -4.53 -24.32
C ASN A 306 36.55 -3.34 -25.05
N HIS A 307 37.66 -2.81 -24.50
CA HIS A 307 38.34 -1.61 -24.95
C HIS A 307 39.12 -1.77 -26.27
N SER A 308 39.27 -3.00 -26.77
CA SER A 308 40.07 -3.31 -27.98
C SER A 308 39.53 -2.70 -29.28
N VAL A 309 38.26 -2.26 -29.32
CA VAL A 309 37.63 -1.64 -30.50
C VAL A 309 37.81 -0.10 -30.53
N SER A 310 38.28 0.51 -29.43
CA SER A 310 38.20 1.97 -29.23
C SER A 310 39.50 2.76 -29.52
N LYS A 311 40.64 2.08 -29.72
CA LYS A 311 41.96 2.73 -29.88
C LYS A 311 42.05 3.73 -31.05
N LYS A 312 41.21 3.63 -32.08
CA LYS A 312 41.19 4.59 -33.20
C LYS A 312 40.39 5.88 -32.96
N LYS A 313 39.61 6.01 -31.87
CA LYS A 313 38.80 7.21 -31.55
C LYS A 313 39.15 7.88 -30.21
N GLN A 314 40.05 7.30 -29.43
CA GLN A 314 40.41 7.75 -28.08
C GLN A 314 41.29 9.01 -28.01
N GLN A 315 41.47 9.73 -29.12
CA GLN A 315 42.06 11.08 -29.12
C GLN A 315 41.04 12.19 -28.82
N LYS A 316 39.74 11.89 -28.75
CA LYS A 316 38.75 12.80 -28.16
C LYS A 316 38.38 12.29 -26.76
N LYS A 317 39.15 12.69 -25.74
CA LYS A 317 38.63 12.75 -24.36
C LYS A 317 37.33 13.55 -24.43
N ALA A 318 36.17 12.92 -24.22
CA ALA A 318 34.94 13.66 -24.02
C ALA A 318 35.13 14.47 -22.72
N SER A 319 35.46 15.76 -22.86
CA SER A 319 35.63 16.66 -21.73
C SER A 319 34.26 16.88 -21.09
N TYR A 320 33.89 16.04 -20.12
CA TYR A 320 32.73 16.30 -19.28
C TYR A 320 33.01 17.52 -18.41
N SER A 321 32.06 18.45 -18.36
CA SER A 321 32.23 19.76 -17.73
C SER A 321 32.18 19.75 -16.20
N GLY A 322 32.00 18.59 -15.57
CA GLY A 322 31.89 18.45 -14.10
C GLY A 322 30.55 18.91 -13.54
N THR A 323 29.63 19.36 -14.39
CA THR A 323 28.26 19.70 -13.97
C THR A 323 27.44 18.44 -13.71
N VAL A 324 26.40 18.54 -12.88
CA VAL A 324 25.47 17.43 -12.59
C VAL A 324 24.81 16.90 -13.88
N SER A 325 24.46 17.78 -14.82
CA SER A 325 23.96 17.39 -16.14
C SER A 325 24.98 16.60 -16.97
N SER A 326 26.26 16.91 -16.83
CA SER A 326 27.33 16.13 -17.49
C SER A 326 27.53 14.76 -16.82
N LEU A 327 27.25 14.63 -15.51
CA LEU A 327 27.25 13.35 -14.80
C LEU A 327 26.13 12.43 -15.31
N LEU A 328 24.89 12.93 -15.41
CA LEU A 328 23.78 12.16 -15.96
C LEU A 328 24.10 11.63 -17.36
N ARG A 329 24.68 12.48 -18.23
CA ARG A 329 25.13 12.09 -19.57
C ARG A 329 26.23 11.03 -19.53
N TYR A 330 27.19 11.17 -18.62
CA TYR A 330 28.25 10.20 -18.42
C TYR A 330 27.68 8.83 -18.04
N LEU A 331 26.82 8.77 -17.01
CA LEU A 331 26.18 7.53 -16.53
C LEU A 331 25.33 6.85 -17.62
N ARG A 332 24.57 7.65 -18.40
CA ARG A 332 23.85 7.13 -19.58
C ARG A 332 24.79 6.49 -20.60
N ASN A 333 25.93 7.11 -20.86
CA ASN A 333 26.90 6.57 -21.82
C ASN A 333 27.50 5.24 -21.34
N LEU A 334 27.66 5.02 -20.03
CA LEU A 334 28.09 3.72 -19.49
C LEU A 334 27.11 2.60 -19.87
N ASN A 335 25.81 2.86 -19.71
CA ASN A 335 24.75 1.93 -20.10
C ASN A 335 24.76 1.65 -21.63
N HIS A 336 24.92 2.69 -22.44
CA HIS A 336 25.00 2.52 -23.90
C HIS A 336 26.26 1.74 -24.31
N HIS A 337 27.42 2.03 -23.74
CA HIS A 337 28.64 1.30 -24.03
C HIS A 337 28.52 -0.19 -23.68
N TYR A 338 27.77 -0.54 -22.63
CA TYR A 338 27.48 -1.93 -22.27
C TYR A 338 26.70 -2.64 -23.36
N HIS A 339 25.57 -2.06 -23.78
CA HIS A 339 24.74 -2.66 -24.81
C HIS A 339 25.41 -2.69 -26.20
N LYS A 340 26.32 -1.76 -26.49
CA LYS A 340 26.97 -1.64 -27.80
C LYS A 340 28.24 -2.48 -27.95
N HIS A 341 29.03 -2.63 -26.89
CA HIS A 341 30.35 -3.25 -26.96
C HIS A 341 30.49 -4.52 -26.11
N GLY A 342 29.51 -4.80 -25.24
CA GLY A 342 29.62 -5.87 -24.25
C GLY A 342 30.69 -5.58 -23.19
N LEU A 343 30.79 -6.49 -22.22
CA LEU A 343 31.80 -6.46 -21.18
C LEU A 343 33.05 -7.22 -21.61
N ALA A 344 34.23 -6.73 -21.22
CA ALA A 344 35.48 -7.50 -21.29
C ALA A 344 35.55 -8.55 -20.19
N ALA A 345 35.04 -8.20 -19.00
CA ALA A 345 34.95 -9.05 -17.82
C ALA A 345 33.87 -8.49 -16.87
N GLY A 346 33.28 -9.35 -16.02
CA GLY A 346 32.26 -8.98 -15.02
C GLY A 346 30.81 -9.01 -15.54
N SER A 347 29.88 -8.51 -14.73
CA SER A 347 28.45 -8.41 -15.07
C SER A 347 27.92 -6.97 -14.98
N LEU A 348 26.67 -6.74 -15.43
CA LEU A 348 26.04 -5.42 -15.32
C LEU A 348 25.80 -5.00 -13.86
N GLU A 349 25.64 -5.97 -12.96
CA GLU A 349 25.62 -5.75 -11.51
C GLU A 349 26.95 -5.17 -11.01
N ASP A 350 28.09 -5.53 -11.59
CA ASP A 350 29.39 -4.97 -11.19
C ASP A 350 29.52 -3.51 -11.64
N VAL A 351 29.05 -3.19 -12.86
CA VAL A 351 28.97 -1.81 -13.38
C VAL A 351 28.07 -0.96 -12.49
N GLU A 352 26.86 -1.43 -12.21
CA GLU A 352 25.90 -0.73 -11.35
C GLU A 352 26.46 -0.54 -9.94
N ARG A 353 27.10 -1.56 -9.36
CA ARG A 353 27.75 -1.44 -8.05
C ARG A 353 28.85 -0.39 -8.06
N GLY A 354 29.63 -0.30 -9.13
CA GLY A 354 30.62 0.76 -9.33
C GLY A 354 29.98 2.16 -9.34
N VAL A 355 28.89 2.33 -10.10
CA VAL A 355 28.11 3.58 -10.15
C VAL A 355 27.56 3.94 -8.78
N THR A 356 26.91 3.01 -8.09
CA THR A 356 26.29 3.23 -6.78
C THR A 356 27.34 3.49 -5.69
N THR A 357 28.55 2.95 -5.83
CA THR A 357 29.65 3.24 -4.90
C THR A 357 30.16 4.68 -5.06
N HIS A 358 30.34 5.15 -6.29
CA HIS A 358 30.93 6.48 -6.56
C HIS A 358 29.90 7.61 -6.56
N PHE A 359 28.64 7.32 -6.88
CA PHE A 359 27.55 8.28 -6.99
C PHE A 359 26.32 7.82 -6.20
N ARG A 360 26.55 7.37 -4.97
CA ARG A 360 25.51 6.86 -4.08
C ARG A 360 24.36 7.85 -3.95
N GLY A 361 23.13 7.38 -4.14
CA GLY A 361 21.92 8.19 -3.98
C GLY A 361 21.56 9.06 -5.19
N PHE A 362 22.42 9.14 -6.22
CA PHE A 362 22.17 10.00 -7.38
C PHE A 362 20.92 9.58 -8.16
N LEU A 363 20.74 8.27 -8.40
CA LEU A 363 19.59 7.73 -9.12
C LEU A 363 18.30 7.88 -8.31
N GLU A 364 18.37 7.67 -7.00
CA GLU A 364 17.26 7.84 -6.08
C GLU A 364 16.80 9.30 -6.02
N LEU A 365 17.74 10.26 -6.04
CA LEU A 365 17.41 11.68 -6.11
C LEU A 365 16.79 12.07 -7.46
N LEU A 366 17.31 11.56 -8.57
CA LEU A 366 16.69 11.76 -9.88
C LEU A 366 15.26 11.25 -9.89
N TYR A 367 15.07 10.00 -9.47
CA TYR A 367 13.77 9.38 -9.41
C TYR A 367 12.82 10.16 -8.49
N ARG A 368 13.28 10.56 -7.30
CA ARG A 368 12.48 11.33 -6.35
C ARG A 368 12.02 12.69 -6.89
N HIS A 369 12.85 13.38 -7.67
CA HIS A 369 12.51 14.72 -8.17
C HIS A 369 11.85 14.71 -9.55
N LEU A 370 11.91 13.59 -10.27
CA LEU A 370 11.35 13.45 -11.60
C LEU A 370 10.10 12.57 -11.65
N GLU A 371 9.91 11.63 -10.74
CA GLU A 371 8.76 10.71 -10.76
C GLU A 371 7.79 10.94 -9.60
N LEU A 372 8.30 11.32 -8.43
CA LEU A 372 7.51 11.62 -7.21
C LEU A 372 7.30 13.13 -7.04
#